data_AF-A0AA43LJT9-F1
#
_entry.id   AF-A0AA43LJT9-F1
#
_cell.length_a   1.000
_cell.length_b   1.000
_cell.length_c   1.000
_cell.angle_alpha   90.00
_cell.angle_beta   90.00
_cell.angle_gamma   90.00
#
_symmetry.space_group_name_H-M   'P 1'
#
loop_
_entity.id
_entity.type
_entity.pdbx_description
1 polymer ?
#
loop_
_entity_poly.entity_id
_entity_poly.type
_entity_poly.pdbx_seq_one_letter_code
_entity_poly.pdbx_strand_id
1 'polypeptide(L)'
;MMSLLLTAGKDRHFKTKYMAKTIKIVKQNGILLNKEIAAERLESMLSMLSNGEYSLTISRIVKKRTLDQNRLMWLRYACIEKETETPKEDVHDYYCMKFLSRKTVINGIEQTITSGTSKLSTLGMKDFLDKVQADALTEFGIKLPDPGDLYWKEFEEYYKHFI
;
A
#
# COMPACT_ATOMS: atom_id res chain seq x y z
N MET A 1 35.97 -48.55 -22.71
CA MET A 1 36.34 -48.61 -21.29
C MET A 1 36.22 -47.21 -20.71
N MET A 2 35.49 -47.10 -19.59
CA MET A 2 35.43 -46.00 -18.60
C MET A 2 34.84 -44.62 -18.98
N SER A 3 33.55 -44.51 -18.64
CA SER A 3 32.86 -43.40 -17.97
C SER A 3 33.74 -42.41 -17.20
N LEU A 4 33.41 -41.11 -17.30
CA LEU A 4 33.32 -40.24 -16.12
C LEU A 4 32.18 -39.22 -16.29
N LEU A 5 31.15 -39.37 -15.46
CA LEU A 5 30.16 -38.37 -15.12
C LEU A 5 30.82 -37.15 -14.47
N LEU A 6 30.47 -35.93 -14.90
CA LEU A 6 30.61 -34.71 -14.11
C LEU A 6 29.36 -33.83 -14.28
N THR A 7 28.41 -34.14 -13.40
CA THR A 7 27.47 -33.27 -12.67
C THR A 7 27.18 -31.86 -13.18
N ALA A 8 25.87 -31.63 -13.31
CA ALA A 8 25.18 -30.35 -13.35
C ALA A 8 25.70 -29.35 -12.30
N GLY A 9 26.18 -28.20 -12.78
CA GLY A 9 26.39 -26.99 -12.00
C GLY A 9 25.49 -25.90 -12.56
N LYS A 10 24.25 -25.85 -12.07
CA LYS A 10 23.25 -24.80 -12.33
C LYS A 10 23.91 -23.44 -12.08
N ASP A 11 24.02 -22.61 -13.11
CA ASP A 11 24.48 -21.23 -13.02
C ASP A 11 23.63 -20.48 -11.99
N ARG A 12 24.15 -20.44 -10.76
CA ARG A 12 23.63 -19.60 -9.69
C ARG A 12 23.98 -18.18 -10.10
N HIS A 13 23.05 -17.51 -10.76
CA HIS A 13 23.01 -16.06 -10.81
C HIS A 13 23.12 -15.53 -9.38
N PHE A 14 24.32 -15.09 -9.03
CA PHE A 14 24.63 -14.35 -7.85
C PHE A 14 23.85 -13.03 -7.95
N LYS A 15 22.64 -12.99 -7.39
CA LYS A 15 21.93 -11.72 -7.17
C LYS A 15 22.64 -11.02 -6.01
N THR A 16 23.74 -10.36 -6.33
CA THR A 16 24.33 -9.37 -5.42
C THR A 16 23.26 -8.32 -5.19
N LYS A 17 22.73 -8.30 -3.97
CA LYS A 17 21.73 -7.36 -3.49
C LYS A 17 22.37 -5.98 -3.39
N TYR A 18 22.55 -5.31 -4.53
CA TYR A 18 22.94 -3.90 -4.55
C TYR A 18 21.77 -3.09 -3.97
N MET A 19 22.04 -2.40 -2.86
CA MET A 19 21.12 -1.41 -2.29
C MET A 19 20.87 -0.34 -3.36
N ALA A 20 19.68 -0.35 -3.97
CA ALA A 20 19.32 0.65 -4.97
C ALA A 20 19.25 2.04 -4.31
N LYS A 21 20.28 2.86 -4.50
CA LYS A 21 20.27 4.27 -4.08
C LYS A 21 19.30 5.01 -5.01
N THR A 22 18.23 5.56 -4.45
CA THR A 22 17.21 6.31 -5.21
C THR A 22 17.38 7.80 -4.97
N ILE A 23 17.35 8.59 -6.05
CA ILE A 23 17.36 10.06 -5.95
C ILE A 23 15.91 10.54 -6.01
N LYS A 24 15.45 11.22 -4.95
CA LYS A 24 14.12 11.84 -4.93
C LYS A 24 14.18 13.15 -5.70
N ILE A 25 13.23 13.34 -6.63
CA ILE A 25 13.12 14.52 -7.47
C ILE A 25 11.71 15.12 -7.29
N VAL A 26 11.61 16.43 -7.13
CA VAL A 26 10.35 17.16 -6.87
C VAL A 26 10.13 18.21 -7.96
N LYS A 27 9.03 18.06 -8.70
CA LYS A 27 8.61 19.00 -9.74
C LYS A 27 7.31 19.69 -9.31
N GLN A 28 7.29 21.03 -9.30
CA GLN A 28 6.10 21.86 -9.03
C GLN A 28 5.99 22.95 -10.09
N ASN A 29 4.80 23.14 -10.67
CA ASN A 29 4.51 24.17 -11.69
C ASN A 29 5.51 24.17 -12.87
N GLY A 30 5.92 22.98 -13.33
CA GLY A 30 6.90 22.86 -14.42
C GLY A 30 8.36 22.96 -13.99
N ILE A 31 8.63 23.41 -12.77
CA ILE A 31 9.98 23.67 -12.24
C ILE A 31 10.44 22.52 -11.36
N LEU A 32 11.70 22.13 -11.50
CA LEU A 32 12.34 21.14 -10.65
C LEU A 32 12.93 21.82 -9.42
N LEU A 33 12.33 21.63 -8.25
CA LEU A 33 12.65 22.38 -7.04
C LEU A 33 13.99 22.01 -6.42
N ASN A 34 14.46 20.79 -6.66
CA ASN A 34 15.69 20.27 -6.09
C ASN A 34 16.67 19.82 -7.18
N LYS A 35 16.74 20.57 -8.28
CA LYS A 35 17.54 20.24 -9.46
C LYS A 35 19.01 20.07 -9.11
N GLU A 36 19.57 21.00 -8.36
CA GLU A 36 20.99 21.08 -8.01
C GLU A 36 21.38 19.88 -7.15
N ILE A 37 20.65 19.66 -6.06
CA ILE A 37 20.86 18.53 -5.14
C ILE A 37 20.69 17.17 -5.86
N ALA A 38 19.74 17.07 -6.79
CA ALA A 38 19.52 15.86 -7.55
C ALA A 38 20.67 15.59 -8.54
N ALA A 39 21.21 16.63 -9.18
CA ALA A 39 22.33 16.54 -10.10
C ALA A 39 23.62 16.10 -9.37
N GLU A 40 23.97 16.77 -8.26
CA GLU A 40 25.16 16.43 -7.46
C GLU A 40 25.12 14.97 -6.97
N ARG A 41 23.96 14.52 -6.51
CA ARG A 41 23.78 13.12 -6.09
C ARG A 41 23.88 12.14 -7.24
N LEU A 42 23.38 12.50 -8.41
CA LEU A 42 23.47 11.66 -9.60
C LEU A 42 24.93 11.54 -10.04
N GLU A 43 25.66 12.65 -10.12
CA GLU A 43 27.08 12.67 -10.47
C GLU A 43 27.91 11.81 -9.51
N SER A 44 27.70 11.96 -8.20
CA SER A 44 28.37 11.13 -7.19
C SER A 44 28.03 9.65 -7.32
N MET A 45 26.80 9.31 -7.69
CA MET A 45 26.41 7.91 -7.92
C MET A 45 27.08 7.34 -9.17
N LEU A 46 27.11 8.10 -10.26
CA LEU A 46 27.72 7.68 -11.52
C LEU A 46 29.24 7.51 -11.40
N SER A 47 29.92 8.36 -10.62
CA SER A 47 31.37 8.27 -10.40
C SER A 47 31.81 7.03 -9.63
N MET A 48 30.88 6.34 -8.95
CA MET A 48 31.14 5.11 -8.20
C MET A 48 30.84 3.85 -9.01
N LEU A 49 30.35 3.96 -10.25
CA LEU A 49 30.05 2.81 -11.10
C LEU A 49 31.31 2.22 -11.72
N SER A 50 31.37 0.90 -11.81
CA SER A 50 32.39 0.20 -12.60
C SER A 50 32.17 0.41 -14.10
N ASN A 51 33.20 0.19 -14.91
CA ASN A 51 33.07 0.23 -16.37
C ASN A 51 32.04 -0.81 -16.85
N GLY A 52 31.08 -0.37 -17.66
CA GLY A 52 30.00 -1.20 -18.18
C GLY A 52 28.86 -0.35 -18.75
N GLU A 53 27.81 -1.02 -19.24
CA GLU A 53 26.60 -0.36 -19.77
C GLU A 53 25.50 -0.28 -18.70
N TYR A 54 24.89 0.90 -18.56
CA TYR A 54 23.84 1.17 -17.58
C TYR A 54 22.63 1.83 -18.23
N SER A 55 21.44 1.58 -17.68
CA SER A 55 20.19 2.26 -18.06
C SER A 55 19.63 3.06 -16.88
N LEU A 56 19.22 4.30 -17.13
CA LEU A 56 18.61 5.19 -16.14
C LEU A 56 17.12 5.34 -16.42
N THR A 57 16.29 4.97 -15.46
CA THR A 57 14.83 5.09 -15.55
C THR A 57 14.30 6.10 -14.54
N ILE A 58 13.54 7.08 -15.01
CA ILE A 58 12.79 8.01 -14.16
C ILE A 58 11.36 7.50 -14.03
N SER A 59 10.93 7.20 -12.81
CA SER A 59 9.56 6.78 -12.51
C SER A 59 8.89 7.78 -11.58
N ARG A 60 7.65 8.15 -11.87
CA ARG A 60 6.86 8.98 -10.97
C ARG A 60 6.62 8.21 -9.68
N ILE A 61 6.96 8.79 -8.53
CA ILE A 61 6.53 8.26 -7.23
C ILE A 61 5.03 8.48 -7.13
N VAL A 62 4.25 7.46 -7.50
CA VAL A 62 2.85 7.36 -7.09
C VAL A 62 2.90 6.93 -5.64
N LYS A 63 2.32 7.72 -4.71
CA LYS A 63 2.12 7.23 -3.36
C LYS A 63 1.32 5.92 -3.49
N LYS A 64 1.94 4.76 -3.24
CA LYS A 64 1.17 3.63 -2.70
C LYS A 64 0.34 4.24 -1.58
N ARG A 65 -0.99 4.06 -1.64
CA ARG A 65 -2.01 4.45 -0.63
C ARG A 65 -1.34 5.12 0.56
N THR A 66 -1.53 6.43 0.77
CA THR A 66 -0.93 7.13 1.93
C THR A 66 -1.06 6.20 3.13
N LEU A 67 0.07 5.75 3.69
CA LEU A 67 0.11 4.70 4.72
C LEU A 67 -0.96 4.96 5.79
N ASP A 68 -1.21 6.23 6.06
CA ASP A 68 -2.24 6.84 6.88
C ASP A 68 -3.66 6.31 6.61
N GLN A 69 -4.13 6.14 5.37
CA GLN A 69 -5.48 5.65 5.07
C GLN A 69 -5.64 4.16 5.32
N ASN A 70 -4.63 3.36 4.99
CA ASN A 70 -4.66 1.92 5.29
C ASN A 70 -4.56 1.69 6.81
N ARG A 71 -3.73 2.49 7.48
CA ARG A 71 -3.59 2.44 8.92
C ARG A 71 -4.87 2.91 9.62
N LEU A 72 -5.48 4.01 9.15
CA LEU A 72 -6.78 4.51 9.62
C LEU A 72 -7.86 3.43 9.51
N MET A 73 -7.90 2.70 8.40
CA MET A 73 -8.82 1.58 8.22
C MET A 73 -8.68 0.54 9.34
N TRP A 74 -7.46 0.06 9.60
CA TRP A 74 -7.24 -0.95 10.61
C TRP A 74 -7.48 -0.43 12.03
N LEU A 75 -7.11 0.83 12.33
CA LEU A 75 -7.46 1.44 13.63
C LEU A 75 -8.97 1.46 13.85
N ARG A 76 -9.74 1.84 12.82
CA ARG A 76 -11.21 1.84 12.86
C ARG A 76 -11.76 0.43 13.07
N TYR A 77 -11.22 -0.57 12.40
CA TYR A 77 -11.69 -1.95 12.59
C TYR A 77 -11.32 -2.53 13.96
N ALA A 78 -10.15 -2.19 14.52
CA ALA A 78 -9.81 -2.55 15.89
C ALA A 78 -10.74 -1.89 16.91
N CYS A 79 -11.22 -0.67 16.62
CA CYS A 79 -12.24 -0.01 17.42
C CYS A 79 -13.58 -0.74 17.35
N ILE A 80 -14.07 -1.08 16.14
CA ILE A 80 -15.29 -1.86 15.97
C ILE A 80 -15.16 -3.23 16.64
N GLU A 81 -14.03 -3.92 16.46
CA GLU A 81 -13.75 -5.22 17.09
C GLU A 81 -13.92 -5.18 18.61
N LYS A 82 -13.48 -4.10 19.25
CA LYS A 82 -13.63 -3.95 20.70
C LYS A 82 -15.08 -3.69 21.13
N GLU A 83 -15.85 -2.98 20.33
CA GLU A 83 -17.25 -2.63 20.64
C GLU A 83 -18.22 -3.77 20.29
N THR A 84 -17.92 -4.57 19.26
CA THR A 84 -18.80 -5.63 18.75
C THR A 84 -18.29 -7.05 19.03
N GLU A 85 -17.09 -7.18 19.63
CA GLU A 85 -16.37 -8.44 19.84
C GLU A 85 -16.17 -9.27 18.56
N THR A 86 -16.27 -8.62 17.39
CA THR A 86 -16.12 -9.24 16.08
C THR A 86 -14.68 -9.04 15.59
N PRO A 87 -13.96 -10.09 15.19
CA PRO A 87 -12.58 -9.96 14.71
C PRO A 87 -12.45 -8.87 13.63
N LYS A 88 -11.44 -8.00 13.74
CA LYS A 88 -11.26 -6.87 12.80
C LYS A 88 -11.10 -7.33 11.35
N GLU A 89 -10.58 -8.53 11.13
CA GLU A 89 -10.49 -9.18 9.82
C GLU A 89 -11.87 -9.50 9.25
N ASP A 90 -12.78 -9.99 10.09
CA ASP A 90 -14.18 -10.26 9.70
C ASP A 90 -14.94 -8.95 9.47
N VAL A 91 -14.67 -7.91 10.28
CA VAL A 91 -15.19 -6.55 10.06
C VAL A 91 -14.71 -6.00 8.71
N HIS A 92 -13.43 -6.21 8.36
CA HIS A 92 -12.89 -5.82 7.05
C HIS A 92 -13.64 -6.54 5.91
N ASP A 93 -13.82 -7.86 6.03
CA ASP A 93 -14.46 -8.66 4.99
C ASP A 93 -15.95 -8.34 4.84
N TYR A 94 -16.63 -8.10 5.96
CA TYR A 94 -18.00 -7.58 6.00
C TYR A 94 -18.12 -6.28 5.20
N TYR A 95 -17.27 -5.29 5.46
CA TYR A 95 -17.34 -4.02 4.76
C TYR A 95 -16.90 -4.10 3.30
N CYS A 96 -15.95 -4.97 2.96
CA CYS A 96 -15.63 -5.28 1.57
C CYS A 96 -16.86 -5.85 0.85
N MET A 97 -17.55 -6.82 1.46
CA MET A 97 -18.78 -7.37 0.89
C MET A 97 -19.88 -6.33 0.77
N LYS A 98 -20.05 -5.45 1.76
CA LYS A 98 -21.10 -4.43 1.79
C LYS A 98 -20.90 -3.34 0.73
N PHE A 99 -19.67 -2.85 0.55
CA PHE A 99 -19.41 -1.65 -0.26
C PHE A 99 -18.60 -1.88 -1.53
N LEU A 100 -17.94 -3.03 -1.68
CA LEU A 100 -17.07 -3.34 -2.83
C LEU A 100 -17.56 -4.54 -3.65
N SER A 101 -18.80 -4.96 -3.41
CA SER A 101 -19.48 -5.96 -4.23
C SER A 101 -20.09 -5.35 -5.48
N ARG A 102 -19.97 -6.06 -6.60
CA ARG A 102 -20.67 -5.73 -7.85
C ARG A 102 -21.32 -6.98 -8.44
N LYS A 103 -22.46 -6.79 -9.08
CA LYS A 103 -23.09 -7.82 -9.91
C LYS A 103 -22.41 -7.88 -11.26
N THR A 104 -22.14 -9.07 -11.76
CA THR A 104 -21.58 -9.31 -13.09
C THR A 104 -22.12 -10.62 -13.63
N VAL A 105 -22.12 -10.77 -14.95
CA VAL A 105 -22.48 -12.03 -15.60
C VAL A 105 -21.20 -12.76 -15.98
N ILE A 106 -21.03 -13.99 -15.50
CA ILE A 106 -19.92 -14.88 -15.87
C ILE A 106 -20.54 -16.14 -16.45
N ASN A 107 -20.21 -16.46 -17.71
CA ASN A 107 -20.79 -17.60 -18.44
C ASN A 107 -22.33 -17.60 -18.48
N GLY A 108 -22.95 -16.43 -18.61
CA GLY A 108 -24.41 -16.29 -18.64
C GLY A 108 -25.10 -16.37 -17.27
N ILE A 109 -24.35 -16.55 -16.18
CA ILE A 109 -24.87 -16.61 -14.81
C ILE A 109 -24.56 -15.31 -14.08
N GLU A 110 -25.57 -14.70 -13.46
CA GLU A 110 -25.39 -13.54 -12.59
C GLU A 110 -24.66 -13.96 -11.31
N GLN A 111 -23.55 -13.29 -11.02
CA GLN A 111 -22.67 -13.54 -9.89
C GLN A 111 -22.40 -12.23 -9.16
N THR A 112 -22.32 -12.27 -7.83
CA THR A 112 -21.84 -11.14 -7.03
C THR A 112 -20.36 -11.34 -6.74
N ILE A 113 -19.54 -10.39 -7.20
CA ILE A 113 -18.09 -10.42 -7.01
C ILE A 113 -17.70 -9.32 -6.03
N THR A 114 -17.22 -9.73 -4.86
CA THR A 114 -16.59 -8.86 -3.88
C THR A 114 -15.15 -8.59 -4.25
N SER A 115 -14.75 -7.32 -4.29
CA SER A 115 -13.35 -6.94 -4.43
C SER A 115 -12.78 -6.52 -3.08
N GLY A 116 -11.51 -6.84 -2.81
CA GLY A 116 -10.82 -6.32 -1.63
C GLY A 116 -10.37 -4.87 -1.81
N THR A 117 -9.90 -4.24 -0.72
CA THR A 117 -9.45 -2.84 -0.76
C THR A 117 -8.11 -2.62 -1.48
N SER A 118 -7.40 -3.70 -1.83
CA SER A 118 -6.06 -3.66 -2.45
C SER A 118 -6.00 -3.00 -3.84
N LYS A 119 -7.13 -2.95 -4.55
CA LYS A 119 -7.24 -2.35 -5.89
C LYS A 119 -7.86 -0.95 -5.90
N LEU A 120 -8.21 -0.40 -4.73
CA LEU A 120 -8.82 0.92 -4.64
C LEU A 120 -7.79 2.04 -4.90
N SER A 121 -8.23 3.09 -5.60
CA SER A 121 -7.48 4.34 -5.69
C SER A 121 -7.56 5.10 -4.35
N THR A 122 -6.74 6.15 -4.16
CA THR A 122 -6.81 7.00 -2.95
C THR A 122 -8.20 7.60 -2.74
N LEU A 123 -8.88 8.01 -3.83
CA LEU A 123 -10.24 8.55 -3.76
C LEU A 123 -11.25 7.44 -3.43
N GLY A 124 -11.12 6.28 -4.07
CA GLY A 124 -11.99 5.13 -3.77
C GLY A 124 -11.81 4.62 -2.34
N MET A 125 -10.60 4.68 -1.80
CA MET A 125 -10.33 4.36 -0.41
C MET A 125 -10.96 5.36 0.56
N LYS A 126 -10.91 6.65 0.24
CA LYS A 126 -11.59 7.67 1.03
C LYS A 126 -13.11 7.42 1.04
N ASP A 127 -13.72 7.29 -0.13
CA ASP A 127 -15.16 7.00 -0.26
C ASP A 127 -15.57 5.73 0.50
N PHE A 128 -14.74 4.69 0.44
CA PHE A 128 -14.95 3.47 1.22
C PHE A 128 -14.91 3.71 2.74
N LEU A 129 -13.91 4.44 3.25
CA LEU A 129 -13.81 4.74 4.68
C LEU A 129 -14.92 5.66 5.19
N ASP A 130 -15.35 6.62 4.37
CA ASP A 130 -16.46 7.52 4.69
C ASP A 130 -17.77 6.71 4.83
N LYS A 131 -17.99 5.73 3.96
CA LYS A 131 -19.12 4.77 4.05
C LYS A 131 -19.05 3.91 5.30
N VAL A 132 -17.87 3.35 5.62
CA VAL A 132 -17.66 2.57 6.85
C VAL A 132 -17.99 3.40 8.09
N GLN A 133 -17.56 4.66 8.14
CA GLN A 133 -17.82 5.54 9.28
C GLN A 133 -19.30 5.87 9.45
N ALA A 134 -19.99 6.20 8.36
CA ALA A 134 -21.43 6.46 8.39
C ALA A 134 -22.22 5.23 8.83
N ASP A 135 -21.82 4.05 8.35
CA ASP A 135 -22.44 2.79 8.66
C ASP A 135 -22.20 2.36 10.11
N ALA A 136 -20.97 2.47 10.61
CA ALA A 136 -20.63 2.14 12.00
C ALA A 136 -21.41 3.00 12.99
N LEU A 137 -21.63 4.28 12.66
CA LEU A 137 -22.46 5.17 13.47
C LEU A 137 -23.95 4.76 13.43
N THR A 138 -24.44 4.33 12.27
CA THR A 138 -25.87 4.02 12.06
C THR A 138 -26.25 2.65 12.62
N GLU A 139 -25.45 1.62 12.34
CA GLU A 139 -25.74 0.21 12.66
C GLU A 139 -25.27 -0.16 14.07
N PHE A 140 -24.13 0.38 14.51
CA PHE A 140 -23.52 0.01 15.78
C PHE A 140 -23.51 1.14 16.81
N GLY A 141 -23.90 2.36 16.43
CA GLY A 141 -23.80 3.53 17.31
C GLY A 141 -22.34 3.96 17.60
N ILE A 142 -21.37 3.44 16.84
CA ILE A 142 -19.95 3.67 17.07
C ILE A 142 -19.49 4.91 16.32
N LYS A 143 -19.09 5.95 17.05
CA LYS A 143 -18.49 7.15 16.46
C LYS A 143 -16.99 6.94 16.23
N LEU A 144 -16.63 6.55 15.02
CA LEU A 144 -15.22 6.40 14.62
C LEU A 144 -14.55 7.78 14.44
N PRO A 145 -13.43 8.05 15.13
CA PRO A 145 -12.72 9.33 15.01
C PRO A 145 -12.08 9.54 13.63
N ASP A 146 -11.98 10.81 13.24
CA ASP A 146 -11.20 11.30 12.10
C ASP A 146 -9.85 11.87 12.56
N PRO A 147 -8.80 11.85 11.70
CA PRO A 147 -7.51 12.48 11.99
C PRO A 147 -7.55 13.96 12.37
N GLY A 148 -8.64 14.66 12.06
CA GLY A 148 -8.86 16.06 12.44
C GLY A 148 -9.54 16.24 13.80
N ASP A 149 -9.99 15.18 14.46
CA ASP A 149 -10.71 15.26 15.74
C ASP A 149 -9.77 15.54 16.92
N LEU A 150 -10.32 16.21 17.96
CA LEU A 150 -9.58 16.60 19.16
C LEU A 150 -8.92 15.40 19.86
N TYR A 151 -9.58 14.24 19.86
CA TYR A 151 -9.15 13.02 20.56
C TYR A 151 -8.47 12.00 19.64
N TRP A 152 -8.09 12.42 18.42
CA TRP A 152 -7.48 11.52 17.44
C TRP A 152 -6.18 10.88 17.95
N LYS A 153 -5.35 11.66 18.67
CA LYS A 153 -4.05 11.18 19.13
C LYS A 153 -4.19 10.07 20.17
N GLU A 154 -5.12 10.23 21.10
CA GLU A 154 -5.43 9.23 22.12
C GLU A 154 -5.97 7.95 21.48
N PHE A 155 -6.89 8.09 20.52
CA PHE A 155 -7.41 6.98 19.73
C PHE A 155 -6.30 6.22 18.99
N GLU A 156 -5.46 6.96 18.27
CA GLU A 156 -4.36 6.39 17.50
C GLU A 156 -3.34 5.66 18.39
N GLU A 157 -2.96 6.29 19.51
CA GLU A 157 -2.00 5.73 20.46
C GLU A 157 -2.54 4.45 21.11
N TYR A 158 -3.84 4.40 21.38
CA TYR A 158 -4.49 3.22 21.94
C TYR A 158 -4.54 2.08 20.92
N TYR A 159 -5.12 2.31 19.74
CA TYR A 159 -5.41 1.24 18.79
C TYR A 159 -4.22 0.79 17.95
N LYS A 160 -3.11 1.55 17.90
CA LYS A 160 -1.91 1.13 17.14
C LYS A 160 -1.29 -0.18 17.61
N HIS A 161 -1.58 -0.60 18.85
CA HIS A 161 -1.07 -1.84 19.43
C HIS A 161 -1.88 -3.09 19.02
N PHE A 162 -2.99 -2.89 18.31
CA PHE A 162 -3.94 -3.93 17.91
C PHE A 162 -3.96 -4.17 16.39
N ILE A 163 -3.08 -3.51 15.64
CA ILE A 163 -3.06 -3.51 14.16
C ILE A 163 -1.68 -3.82 13.58
#